data_AF-A0A1H1IY40-F1
#
_entry.id   AF-A0A1H1IY40-F1
#
_cell.length_a   1.000
_cell.length_b   1.000
_cell.length_c   1.000
_cell.angle_alpha   90.00
_cell.angle_beta   90.00
_cell.angle_gamma   90.00
#
_symmetry.space_group_name_H-M   'P 1'
#
loop_
_entity.id
_entity.type
_entity.pdbx_description
1 polymer ?
#
loop_
_entity_poly.entity_id
_entity_poly.type
_entity_poly.pdbx_seq_one_letter_code
_entity_poly.pdbx_strand_id
1 'polypeptide(L)' 'MDIDPPTRSHFPTALVDSILEEIAAGKSLESILASRPECPSKPTWYRWIASDVIFSKRYTEAVKKGVDARTYRCK' A
#
# COMPACT_ATOMS: atom_id res chain seq x y z
N MET A 1 -11.38 -7.58 26.82
CA MET A 1 -11.37 -8.20 25.48
C MET A 1 -10.57 -7.27 24.59
N ASP A 2 -9.25 -7.37 24.67
CA ASP A 2 -8.33 -6.61 23.83
C ASP A 2 -8.37 -7.23 22.44
N ILE A 3 -9.17 -6.64 21.56
CA ILE A 3 -9.08 -6.89 20.13
C ILE A 3 -7.75 -6.27 19.70
N ASP A 4 -6.69 -7.09 19.61
CA ASP A 4 -5.46 -6.69 18.93
C ASP A 4 -5.87 -6.15 17.55
N PRO A 5 -5.55 -4.87 17.23
CA PRO A 5 -5.85 -4.34 15.91
C PRO A 5 -5.13 -5.22 14.90
N PRO A 6 -5.78 -5.63 13.78
CA PRO A 6 -5.19 -6.59 12.85
C PRO A 6 -3.78 -6.13 12.47
N THR A 7 -2.81 -6.82 13.04
CA THR A 7 -1.40 -6.58 12.82
C THR A 7 -1.08 -7.02 11.41
N ARG A 8 -0.07 -6.39 10.79
CA ARG A 8 0.39 -6.68 9.43
C ARG A 8 0.58 -8.18 9.14
N SER A 9 0.86 -8.98 10.18
CA SER A 9 0.98 -10.44 10.13
C SER A 9 -0.26 -11.17 9.62
N HIS A 10 -1.44 -10.55 9.64
CA HIS A 10 -2.66 -11.20 9.16
C HIS A 10 -2.86 -11.06 7.65
N PHE A 11 -2.10 -10.19 6.98
CA PHE A 11 -2.27 -9.95 5.55
C PHE A 11 -1.21 -10.69 4.74
N PRO A 12 -1.60 -11.43 3.69
CA PRO A 12 -0.66 -12.19 2.89
C PRO A 12 0.34 -11.23 2.24
N THR A 13 1.63 -11.55 2.39
CA THR A 13 2.74 -10.78 1.80
C THR A 13 2.57 -10.59 0.30
N ALA A 14 1.98 -11.57 -0.40
CA ALA A 14 1.65 -11.49 -1.81
C ALA A 14 0.65 -10.35 -2.15
N LEU A 15 -0.36 -10.14 -1.31
CA LEU A 15 -1.34 -9.07 -1.52
C LEU A 15 -0.70 -7.69 -1.32
N VAL A 16 0.16 -7.58 -0.30
CA VAL A 16 0.93 -6.36 -0.05
C VAL A 16 1.85 -6.04 -1.23
N ASP A 17 2.53 -7.06 -1.76
CA ASP A 17 3.42 -6.91 -2.91
C ASP A 17 2.66 -6.45 -4.15
N SER A 18 1.52 -7.10 -4.47
CA SER A 18 0.66 -6.68 -5.58
C SER A 18 0.15 -5.24 -5.44
N ILE A 19 -0.17 -4.77 -4.23
CA ILE A 19 -0.56 -3.37 -4.02
C ILE A 19 0.61 -2.43 -4.28
N LEU A 20 1.82 -2.79 -3.84
CA LEU A 20 3.03 -2.00 -4.09
C LEU A 20 3.36 -1.95 -5.59
N GLU A 21 3.19 -3.05 -6.33
CA GLU A 21 3.37 -3.09 -7.78
C GLU A 21 2.38 -2.17 -8.50
N GLU A 22 1.11 -2.19 -8.10
CA GLU A 22 0.08 -1.33 -8.68
C GLU A 22 0.34 0.16 -8.37
N ILE A 23 0.82 0.47 -7.17
CA ILE A 23 1.28 1.82 -6.81
C ILE A 23 2.48 2.23 -7.67
N ALA A 24 3.45 1.33 -7.86
CA ALA A 24 4.61 1.58 -8.71
C ALA A 24 4.23 1.76 -10.19
N ALA A 25 3.15 1.13 -10.65
CA ALA A 25 2.56 1.36 -11.97
C ALA A 25 1.81 2.70 -12.07
N GLY A 26 1.72 3.45 -10.97
CA GLY A 26 1.08 4.76 -10.92
C GLY A 26 -0.41 4.70 -10.59
N LYS A 27 -0.96 3.60 -10.08
CA LYS A 27 -2.33 3.61 -9.52
C LYS A 27 -2.34 4.23 -8.12
N SER A 28 -3.44 4.90 -7.79
CA SER A 28 -3.61 5.51 -6.46
C SER A 28 -4.05 4.45 -5.46
N LEU A 29 -3.47 4.49 -4.25
CA LEU A 29 -3.86 3.59 -3.15
C LEU A 29 -5.38 3.57 -2.93
N GLU A 30 -6.05 4.73 -2.95
CA GLU A 30 -7.51 4.80 -2.83
C GLU A 30 -8.26 3.99 -3.89
N SER A 31 -7.82 4.05 -5.14
CA SER A 31 -8.46 3.31 -6.24
C SER A 31 -8.26 1.80 -6.08
N ILE A 32 -7.07 1.39 -5.63
CA ILE A 32 -6.75 -0.02 -5.36
C ILE A 32 -7.57 -0.55 -4.18
N LEU A 33 -7.62 0.20 -3.07
CA LEU A 33 -8.39 -0.16 -1.88
C LEU A 33 -9.90 -0.18 -2.18
N ALA A 34 -10.41 0.78 -2.95
CA ALA A 34 -11.82 0.80 -3.36
C ALA A 34 -12.20 -0.41 -4.21
N SER A 35 -11.26 -0.96 -4.98
CA SER A 35 -11.49 -2.14 -5.83
C SER A 35 -11.35 -3.46 -5.05
N ARG A 36 -10.89 -3.43 -3.79
CA ARG A 36 -10.60 -4.62 -2.99
C ARG A 36 -11.25 -4.50 -1.60
N PRO A 37 -12.49 -4.98 -1.43
CA PRO A 37 -13.18 -4.92 -0.13
C PRO A 37 -12.52 -5.78 0.95
N GLU A 38 -11.68 -6.74 0.57
CA GLU A 38 -10.82 -7.53 1.46
C GLU A 38 -9.61 -6.75 2.00
N CYS A 39 -9.28 -5.60 1.41
CA CYS A 39 -8.16 -4.79 1.85
C CYS A 39 -8.52 -3.91 3.06
N PRO A 40 -7.53 -3.62 3.92
CA PRO A 40 -7.75 -2.75 5.07
C PRO A 40 -8.13 -1.34 4.61
N SER A 41 -8.93 -0.63 5.42
CA SER A 41 -9.20 0.78 5.17
C SER A 41 -7.91 1.60 5.15
N LYS A 42 -7.92 2.70 4.39
CA LYS A 42 -6.83 3.69 4.30
C LYS A 42 -6.16 4.01 5.66
N PRO A 43 -6.88 4.31 6.76
CA PRO A 43 -6.24 4.58 8.06
C PRO A 43 -5.45 3.37 8.62
N THR A 44 -5.95 2.15 8.45
CA THR A 44 -5.26 0.93 8.88
C THR A 44 -3.99 0.71 8.08
N TRP A 45 -4.02 0.99 6.77
CA TRP A 45 -2.82 0.93 5.92
C TRP A 45 -1.73 1.91 6.38
N TYR A 46 -2.09 3.16 6.65
CA TYR A 46 -1.13 4.15 7.19
C TYR A 46 -0.62 3.77 8.58
N ARG A 47 -1.45 3.15 9.42
CA ARG A 47 -1.01 2.64 10.71
C ARG A 47 0.05 1.56 10.56
N TRP A 48 -0.08 0.65 9.58
CA TRP A 48 0.96 -0.34 9.29
C TRP A 48 2.25 0.29 8.76
N ILE A 49 2.15 1.29 7.89
CA ILE A 49 3.31 2.07 7.42
C ILE A 49 4.01 2.73 8.62
N ALA A 50 3.26 3.31 9.55
CA ALA A 50 3.81 3.95 10.73
C ALA A 50 4.45 2.95 11.71
N SER A 51 3.89 1.74 11.84
CA SER A 51 4.42 0.71 12.74
C SER A 51 5.60 -0.07 12.16
N ASP A 52 5.80 -0.09 10.84
CA ASP A 52 6.82 -0.92 10.17
C ASP A 52 7.70 -0.09 9.22
N VAL A 53 8.92 0.19 9.67
CA VAL A 53 9.88 1.04 8.93
C VAL A 53 10.28 0.41 7.58
N ILE A 54 10.38 -0.92 7.50
CA ILE A 54 10.74 -1.62 6.26
C ILE A 54 9.60 -1.46 5.25
N PHE A 55 8.36 -1.60 5.71
CA PHE A 55 7.19 -1.40 4.88
C PHE A 55 7.09 0.04 4.38
N SER A 56 7.32 1.00 5.27
CA SER A 56 7.32 2.43 4.93
C SER A 56 8.32 2.77 3.83
N LYS A 57 9.54 2.22 3.90
CA LYS A 57 10.54 2.35 2.83
C LYS A 57 10.02 1.80 1.50
N ARG A 58 9.56 0.55 1.48
CA ARG A 58 9.03 -0.09 0.26
C ARG A 58 7.86 0.68 -0.35
N TYR A 59 6.94 1.16 0.49
CA TYR A 59 5.82 1.98 0.07
C TYR A 59 6.28 3.30 -0.55
N THR A 60 7.24 3.99 0.09
CA THR A 60 7.80 5.24 -0.43
C THR A 60 8.50 5.04 -1.77
N GLU A 61 9.25 3.94 -1.93
CA GLU A 61 9.89 3.58 -3.20
C GLU A 61 8.86 3.30 -4.30
N ALA A 62 7.80 2.56 -3.98
CA ALA A 62 6.69 2.29 -4.91
C ALA A 62 5.98 3.59 -5.31
N VAL A 63 5.68 4.49 -4.37
CA VAL A 63 5.07 5.79 -4.67
C VAL A 63 5.98 6.63 -5.57
N LYS A 64 7.29 6.66 -5.30
CA LYS A 64 8.25 7.39 -6.13
C LYS A 64 8.23 6.86 -7.57
N LYS A 65 8.26 5.54 -7.76
CA LYS A 65 8.12 4.90 -9.08
C LYS A 65 6.79 5.21 -9.75
N GLY A 66 5.69 5.22 -9.00
CA GLY A 66 4.37 5.56 -9.52
C GLY A 66 4.24 7.01 -9.98
N VAL A 67 4.79 7.95 -9.21
CA VAL A 67 4.85 9.37 -9.58
C VAL A 67 5.71 9.55 -10.83
N ASP A 68 6.85 8.88 -10.89
CA ASP A 68 7.74 8.87 -12.04
C ASP A 68 7.01 8.32 -13.29
N ALA A 69 6.37 7.16 -13.18
CA ALA A 69 5.57 6.57 -14.25
C ALA A 69 4.43 7.48 -14.72
N ARG A 70 3.74 8.19 -13.80
CA ARG A 70 2.71 9.19 -14.15
C ARG A 70 3.31 10.38 -14.89
N THR A 71 4.48 10.83 -14.46
CA THR A 71 5.19 11.97 -15.04
C THR A 71 5.69 11.64 -16.44
N TYR A 72 6.26 10.45 -16.66
CA TYR A 72 6.73 10.00 -17.96
C TYR A 72 5.60 9.65 -18.95
N ARG A 73 4.40 9.34 -18.48
CA ARG A 73 3.23 9.09 -19.36
C ARG A 73 2.73 10.34 -20.09
N CYS A 74 3.17 11.52 -19.68
CA CYS A 74 2.84 12.82 -20.30
C CYS A 74 3.86 13.28 -21.35
N LYS A 75 4.75 12.41 -21.84
CA LYS A 75 5.74 12.74 -22.87
C LYS A 75 5.58 11.91 -24.13
#